data_AF-A0A2M8Q6U0-F1
#
_entry.id   AF-A0A2M8Q6U0-F1
#
_cell.length_a   1.000
_cell.length_b   1.000
_cell.length_c   1.000
_cell.angle_alpha   90.00
_cell.angle_beta   90.00
_cell.angle_gamma   90.00
#
_symmetry.space_group_name_H-M   'P 1'
#
loop_
_entity.id
_entity.type
_entity.pdbx_description
1 polymer ?
#
loop_
_entity_poly.entity_id
_entity_poly.type
_entity_poly.pdbx_seq_one_letter_code
_entity_poly.pdbx_strand_id
1 'polypeptide(L)'
;AEQRKRVERLQQILAGVDSPDARDLASLADKLVKKSVWIVGGDGWAYDIGFGGLDHVLASGRNVNVIVLDTEVYSNTGGQSSKATPLGAVAKFAAGGKRTPKKDLARMMMDYGYIYVARVAMGANDAQTLRA
;
A
#
# COMPACT_ATOMS: atom_id res chain seq x y z
N ALA A 1 -16.25 -10.38 -7.90
CA ALA A 1 -17.63 -9.91 -8.15
C ALA A 1 -18.68 -10.87 -7.60
N GLU A 2 -18.58 -12.17 -7.90
CA GLU A 2 -19.58 -13.18 -7.51
C GLU A 2 -19.90 -13.27 -6.01
N GLN A 3 -18.91 -13.15 -5.12
CA GLN A 3 -19.17 -13.17 -3.67
C GLN A 3 -20.07 -12.00 -3.20
N ARG A 4 -19.96 -10.82 -3.83
CA ARG A 4 -20.80 -9.67 -3.49
C ARG A 4 -22.26 -9.94 -3.85
N LYS A 5 -22.50 -10.48 -5.05
CA LYS A 5 -23.84 -10.92 -5.49
C LYS A 5 -24.44 -11.97 -4.54
N ARG A 6 -23.62 -12.90 -4.03
CA ARG A 6 -24.07 -13.90 -3.03
C ARG A 6 -24.47 -13.26 -1.71
N VAL A 7 -23.71 -12.26 -1.24
CA VAL A 7 -24.03 -11.51 -0.02
C VAL A 7 -25.28 -10.67 -0.18
N GLU A 8 -25.45 -10.00 -1.33
CA GLU A 8 -26.69 -9.29 -1.67
C GLU A 8 -27.90 -10.23 -1.67
N ARG A 9 -27.76 -11.42 -2.27
CA ARG A 9 -28.81 -12.44 -2.24
C ARG A 9 -29.10 -12.95 -0.83
N LEU A 10 -28.07 -13.16 -0.01
CA LEU A 10 -28.20 -13.56 1.38
C LEU A 10 -29.00 -12.51 2.16
N GLN A 11 -28.67 -11.23 2.03
CA GLN A 11 -29.37 -10.13 2.69
C GLN A 11 -30.86 -10.05 2.29
N GLN A 12 -31.18 -10.26 1.00
CA GLN A 12 -32.57 -10.33 0.54
C GLN A 12 -33.35 -11.46 1.20
N ILE A 13 -32.74 -12.62 1.38
CA ILE A 13 -33.37 -13.78 2.04
C ILE A 13 -33.58 -13.48 3.52
N LEU A 14 -32.55 -12.96 4.21
CA LEU A 14 -32.60 -12.67 5.64
C LEU A 14 -33.64 -11.61 5.99
N ALA A 15 -33.94 -10.67 5.09
CA ALA A 15 -34.99 -9.67 5.30
C ALA A 15 -36.40 -10.28 5.45
N GLY A 16 -36.63 -11.50 4.94
CA GLY A 16 -37.89 -12.21 5.07
C GLY A 16 -37.96 -13.18 6.26
N VAL A 17 -36.90 -13.29 7.07
CA VAL A 17 -36.81 -14.26 8.17
C VAL A 17 -36.80 -13.52 9.51
N ASP A 18 -37.90 -13.62 10.25
CA ASP A 18 -38.02 -13.00 11.58
C ASP A 18 -37.48 -13.93 12.68
N SER A 19 -36.15 -13.99 12.80
CA SER A 19 -35.48 -14.70 13.88
C SER A 19 -34.26 -13.92 14.40
N PRO A 20 -33.88 -14.09 15.68
CA PRO A 20 -32.66 -13.49 16.23
C PRO A 20 -31.40 -13.84 15.40
N ASP A 21 -31.23 -15.10 15.04
CA ASP A 21 -30.09 -15.59 14.27
C ASP A 21 -29.99 -14.92 12.89
N ALA A 22 -31.14 -14.66 12.23
CA ALA A 22 -31.16 -13.98 10.94
C ALA A 22 -30.70 -12.51 11.05
N ARG A 23 -31.08 -11.82 12.14
CA ARG A 23 -30.65 -10.44 12.40
C ARG A 23 -29.16 -10.37 12.71
N ASP A 24 -28.65 -11.32 13.49
CA ASP A 24 -27.22 -11.43 13.80
C ASP A 24 -26.40 -11.70 12.54
N LEU A 25 -26.81 -12.66 11.72
CA LEU A 25 -26.14 -12.95 10.45
C LEU A 25 -26.21 -11.76 9.48
N ALA A 26 -27.34 -11.06 9.41
CA ALA A 26 -27.47 -9.86 8.57
C ALA A 26 -26.47 -8.77 8.98
N SER A 27 -26.23 -8.60 10.29
CA SER A 27 -25.23 -7.63 10.80
C SER A 27 -23.78 -7.96 10.42
N LEU A 28 -23.50 -9.23 10.08
CA LEU A 28 -22.17 -9.73 9.72
C LEU A 28 -22.00 -10.02 8.22
N ALA A 29 -23.08 -10.03 7.44
CA ALA A 29 -23.08 -10.48 6.04
C ALA A 29 -22.03 -9.75 5.17
N ASP A 30 -21.84 -8.44 5.38
CA ASP A 30 -20.86 -7.63 4.63
C ASP A 30 -19.39 -8.00 4.90
N LYS A 31 -19.13 -8.69 6.02
CA LYS A 31 -17.80 -9.20 6.40
C LYS A 31 -17.44 -10.49 5.65
N LEU A 32 -18.43 -11.16 5.03
CA LEU A 32 -18.21 -12.36 4.19
C LEU A 32 -17.56 -12.02 2.85
N VAL A 33 -17.50 -10.73 2.47
CA VAL A 33 -16.72 -10.26 1.34
C VAL A 33 -15.29 -9.98 1.80
N LYS A 34 -14.32 -10.78 1.32
CA LYS A 34 -12.89 -10.55 1.56
C LYS A 34 -12.53 -9.10 1.19
N LYS A 35 -11.95 -8.37 2.13
CA LYS A 35 -11.47 -7.00 1.93
C LYS A 35 -10.02 -7.02 1.45
N SER A 36 -9.64 -6.00 0.67
CA SER A 36 -8.25 -5.72 0.32
C SER A 36 -7.79 -4.55 1.16
N VAL A 37 -6.78 -4.76 2.00
CA VAL A 37 -6.22 -3.71 2.85
C VAL A 37 -5.06 -3.06 2.10
N TRP A 38 -5.11 -1.74 1.98
CA TRP A 38 -4.11 -0.94 1.27
C TRP A 38 -3.53 0.12 2.19
N ILE A 39 -2.21 0.27 2.16
CA ILE A 39 -1.46 1.33 2.80
C ILE A 39 -0.84 2.17 1.68
N VAL A 40 -1.19 3.45 1.61
CA VAL A 40 -0.76 4.34 0.53
C VAL A 40 -0.02 5.53 1.14
N GLY A 41 1.16 5.83 0.62
CA GLY A 41 1.93 6.98 1.07
C GLY A 41 3.04 7.36 0.10
N GLY A 42 3.65 8.52 0.33
CA GLY A 42 4.78 9.01 -0.47
C GLY A 42 6.13 8.45 0.00
N ASP A 43 7.20 8.83 -0.70
CA ASP A 43 8.55 8.41 -0.35
C ASP A 43 9.03 8.94 1.02
N GLY A 44 8.68 10.17 1.38
CA GLY A 44 9.02 10.71 2.70
C GLY A 44 8.47 9.87 3.87
N TRP A 45 7.30 9.23 3.69
CA TRP A 45 6.78 8.29 4.67
C TRP A 45 7.54 6.96 4.61
N ALA A 46 7.58 6.32 3.44
CA ALA A 46 8.08 4.95 3.31
C ALA A 46 9.59 4.82 3.54
N TYR A 47 10.38 5.81 3.12
CA TYR A 47 11.84 5.74 3.19
C TYR A 47 12.38 6.32 4.50
N ASP A 48 11.68 7.27 5.11
CA ASP A 48 12.11 7.97 6.32
C ASP A 48 11.27 7.66 7.56
N ILE A 49 10.28 8.50 7.89
CA ILE A 49 9.64 8.51 9.22
C ILE A 49 8.79 7.26 9.47
N GLY A 50 8.15 6.72 8.44
CA GLY A 50 7.31 5.54 8.50
C GLY A 50 8.06 4.23 8.25
N PHE A 51 9.35 4.27 7.91
CA PHE A 51 10.09 3.09 7.47
C PHE A 51 10.10 1.98 8.52
N GLY A 52 10.37 2.29 9.80
CA GLY A 52 10.41 1.26 10.84
C GLY A 52 9.06 0.56 11.05
N GLY A 53 7.95 1.28 10.89
CA GLY A 53 6.61 0.68 10.94
C GLY A 53 6.30 -0.13 9.69
N LEU A 54 6.67 0.38 8.51
CA LEU A 54 6.50 -0.31 7.23
C LEU A 54 7.26 -1.65 7.22
N ASP A 55 8.53 -1.62 7.63
CA ASP A 55 9.40 -2.79 7.77
C ASP A 55 8.74 -3.86 8.65
N HIS A 56 8.29 -3.47 9.85
CA HIS A 56 7.61 -4.38 10.78
C HIS A 56 6.30 -4.95 10.21
N VAL A 57 5.48 -4.10 9.57
CA VAL A 57 4.20 -4.53 8.99
C VAL A 57 4.43 -5.54 7.87
N LEU A 58 5.39 -5.30 6.97
CA LEU A 58 5.69 -6.23 5.89
C LEU A 58 6.34 -7.52 6.39
N ALA A 59 7.24 -7.43 7.38
CA ALA A 59 7.84 -8.59 8.03
C ALA A 59 6.82 -9.45 8.81
N SER A 60 5.65 -8.91 9.15
CA SER A 60 4.61 -9.68 9.86
C SER A 60 3.98 -10.80 9.02
N GLY A 61 4.17 -10.80 7.69
CA GLY A 61 3.56 -11.76 6.77
C GLY A 61 2.04 -11.62 6.63
N ARG A 62 1.44 -10.57 7.20
CA ARG A 62 0.00 -10.30 7.07
C ARG A 62 -0.33 -9.90 5.63
N ASN A 63 -1.50 -10.30 5.17
CA ASN A 63 -1.99 -9.96 3.83
C ASN A 63 -2.45 -8.49 3.75
N VAL A 64 -1.50 -7.59 3.50
CA VAL A 64 -1.70 -6.18 3.26
C VAL A 64 -0.95 -5.78 1.99
N ASN A 65 -1.45 -4.76 1.29
CA ASN A 65 -0.83 -4.23 0.10
C ASN A 65 -0.30 -2.83 0.40
N VAL A 66 0.90 -2.50 -0.08
CA VAL A 66 1.51 -1.18 0.11
C VAL A 66 1.82 -0.56 -1.24
N ILE A 67 1.37 0.69 -1.44
CA ILE A 67 1.76 1.52 -2.59
C ILE A 67 2.58 2.69 -2.06
N VAL A 68 3.80 2.80 -2.56
CA VAL A 68 4.67 3.95 -2.33
C VAL A 68 4.69 4.80 -3.60
N LEU A 69 4.16 6.02 -3.50
CA LEU A 69 4.20 7.02 -4.57
C LEU A 69 5.52 7.80 -4.44
N ASP A 70 6.55 7.33 -5.15
CA ASP A 70 7.91 7.84 -5.01
C ASP A 70 8.14 9.06 -5.90
N THR A 71 7.98 10.26 -5.34
CA THR A 71 8.30 11.54 -6.01
C THR A 71 9.74 12.00 -5.74
N GLU A 72 10.50 11.18 -5.01
CA GLU A 72 11.89 11.38 -4.63
C GLU A 72 12.20 12.62 -3.78
N VAL A 73 11.17 13.29 -3.27
CA VAL A 73 11.25 14.45 -2.36
C VAL A 73 10.00 14.52 -1.50
N TYR A 74 10.06 15.23 -0.38
CA TYR A 74 8.86 15.61 0.37
C TYR A 74 8.08 16.69 -0.40
N SER A 75 7.28 16.27 -1.38
CA SER A 75 6.61 17.21 -2.29
C SER A 75 5.69 18.18 -1.55
N ASN A 76 4.86 17.67 -0.63
CA ASN A 76 3.83 18.47 0.04
C ASN A 76 4.40 19.62 0.88
N THR A 77 5.53 19.41 1.56
CA THR A 77 6.14 20.41 2.45
C THR A 77 7.14 21.34 1.73
N GLY A 78 7.14 21.31 0.39
CA GLY A 78 7.91 22.21 -0.45
C GLY A 78 9.27 21.67 -0.87
N GLY A 79 9.38 20.36 -1.10
CA GLY A 79 10.50 19.74 -1.79
C GLY A 79 11.75 19.55 -0.95
N GLN A 80 11.60 19.10 0.31
CA GLN A 80 12.74 18.65 1.12
C GLN A 80 13.32 17.35 0.57
N SER A 81 14.64 17.20 0.69
CA SER A 81 15.30 15.94 0.40
C SER A 81 14.80 14.83 1.34
N SER A 82 14.53 13.66 0.77
CA SER A 82 14.25 12.41 1.49
C SER A 82 15.39 11.41 1.31
N LYS A 83 15.35 10.28 2.04
CA LYS A 83 16.25 9.15 1.73
C LYS A 83 15.98 8.53 0.35
N ALA A 84 14.86 8.85 -0.30
CA ALA A 84 14.56 8.45 -1.66
C ALA A 84 15.14 9.41 -2.73
N THR A 85 15.60 10.60 -2.35
CA THR A 85 16.22 11.55 -3.29
C THR A 85 17.49 10.93 -3.93
N PRO A 86 17.67 11.01 -5.26
CA PRO A 86 18.86 10.49 -5.94
C PRO A 86 20.16 11.22 -5.59
N LEU A 87 21.29 10.58 -5.90
CA LEU A 87 22.60 11.22 -5.83
C LEU A 87 22.64 12.42 -6.78
N GLY A 88 23.13 13.56 -6.30
CA GLY A 88 23.27 14.79 -7.09
C GLY A 88 21.99 15.61 -7.27
N ALA A 89 20.82 15.08 -6.91
CA ALA A 89 19.56 15.83 -7.03
C ALA A 89 19.52 17.00 -6.03
N VAL A 90 19.05 18.16 -6.50
CA VAL A 90 18.92 19.39 -5.72
C VAL A 90 17.54 19.46 -5.10
N ALA A 91 17.49 19.62 -3.78
CA ALA A 91 16.26 19.75 -2.99
C ALA A 91 16.54 20.61 -1.74
N LYS A 92 15.51 21.01 -0.98
CA LYS A 92 15.76 21.67 0.32
C LYS A 92 16.53 20.70 1.23
N PHE A 93 17.52 21.23 1.95
CA PHE A 93 18.52 20.47 2.72
C PHE A 93 19.52 19.65 1.88
N ALA A 94 19.46 19.77 0.55
CA ALA A 94 20.41 19.21 -0.41
C ALA A 94 20.72 20.23 -1.51
N ALA A 95 21.00 21.49 -1.13
CA ALA A 95 21.18 22.60 -2.08
C ALA A 95 22.37 22.40 -3.02
N GLY A 96 23.45 21.79 -2.54
CA GLY A 96 24.63 21.40 -3.35
C GLY A 96 24.47 20.04 -4.04
N GLY A 97 23.24 19.51 -4.13
CA GLY A 97 22.98 18.14 -4.52
C GLY A 97 23.13 17.15 -3.36
N LYS A 98 22.28 16.13 -3.31
CA LYS A 98 22.38 15.08 -2.29
C LYS A 98 23.66 14.27 -2.49
N ARG A 99 24.42 14.07 -1.42
CA ARG A 99 25.75 13.43 -1.45
C ARG A 99 25.72 11.90 -1.32
N THR A 100 24.55 11.31 -1.11
CA THR A 100 24.35 9.87 -0.89
C THR A 100 23.41 9.29 -1.94
N PRO A 101 23.57 8.01 -2.32
CA PRO A 101 22.65 7.34 -3.23
C PRO A 101 21.24 7.25 -2.63
N LYS A 102 20.25 7.01 -3.50
CA LYS A 102 18.89 6.67 -3.11
C LYS A 102 18.93 5.39 -2.28
N LYS A 103 18.22 5.38 -1.13
CA LYS A 103 18.01 4.16 -0.34
C LYS A 103 17.23 3.16 -1.22
N ASP A 104 17.70 1.92 -1.33
CA ASP A 104 17.04 0.89 -2.13
C ASP A 104 16.01 0.13 -1.29
N LEU A 105 14.82 0.71 -1.13
CA LEU A 105 13.72 0.11 -0.35
C LEU A 105 13.30 -1.24 -0.93
N ALA A 106 13.23 -1.36 -2.26
CA ALA A 106 12.81 -2.59 -2.93
C ALA A 106 13.76 -3.73 -2.58
N ARG A 107 15.07 -3.50 -2.70
CA ARG A 107 16.08 -4.51 -2.34
C ARG A 107 16.00 -4.92 -0.87
N MET A 108 15.87 -3.95 0.05
CA MET A 108 15.73 -4.25 1.47
C MET A 108 14.51 -5.13 1.77
N MET A 109 13.38 -4.90 1.08
CA MET A 109 12.18 -5.73 1.29
C MET A 109 12.33 -7.11 0.63
N MET A 110 13.05 -7.22 -0.49
CA MET A 110 13.33 -8.52 -1.13
C MET A 110 14.19 -9.44 -0.23
N ASP A 111 15.04 -8.89 0.64
CA ASP A 111 15.91 -9.68 1.53
C ASP A 111 15.11 -10.57 2.52
N TYR A 112 13.83 -10.26 2.79
CA TYR A 112 12.96 -11.12 3.60
C TYR A 112 12.55 -12.42 2.88
N GLY A 113 12.56 -12.45 1.54
CA GLY A 113 12.26 -13.64 0.72
C GLY A 113 10.78 -14.00 0.57
N TYR A 114 9.90 -13.57 1.48
CA TYR A 114 8.44 -13.84 1.43
C TYR A 114 7.59 -12.60 1.16
N ILE A 115 8.20 -11.41 1.03
CA ILE A 115 7.50 -10.17 0.68
C ILE A 115 7.47 -10.06 -0.85
N TYR A 116 6.28 -9.92 -1.43
CA TYR A 116 6.14 -9.57 -2.84
C TYR A 116 6.55 -8.11 -3.05
N VAL A 117 7.46 -7.86 -4.00
CA VAL A 117 7.98 -6.54 -4.31
C VAL A 117 7.90 -6.32 -5.82
N ALA A 118 7.30 -5.20 -6.23
CA ALA A 118 7.31 -4.75 -7.61
C ALA A 118 7.62 -3.26 -7.69
N ARG A 119 8.36 -2.86 -8.72
CA ARG A 119 8.55 -1.46 -9.09
C ARG A 119 7.89 -1.24 -10.44
N VAL A 120 7.08 -0.19 -10.53
CA VAL A 120 6.29 0.14 -11.72
C VAL A 120 6.57 1.58 -12.13
N ALA A 121 6.37 1.86 -13.41
CA ALA A 121 6.33 3.20 -13.94
C ALA A 121 5.27 3.23 -15.03
N MET A 122 4.10 3.78 -14.71
CA MET A 122 2.93 3.76 -15.61
C MET A 122 3.29 4.29 -17.01
N GLY A 123 3.91 5.47 -17.08
CA GLY A 123 4.34 6.07 -18.36
C GLY A 123 5.39 5.28 -19.14
N ALA A 124 6.02 4.26 -18.54
CA ALA A 124 6.94 3.35 -19.24
C ALA A 124 6.23 2.08 -19.74
N ASN A 125 5.31 1.52 -18.95
CA ASN A 125 4.58 0.30 -19.31
C ASN A 125 3.29 0.11 -18.47
N ASP A 126 2.14 0.39 -19.08
CA ASP A 126 0.83 0.21 -18.45
C ASP A 126 0.52 -1.27 -18.16
N ALA A 127 0.88 -2.18 -19.07
CA ALA A 127 0.62 -3.60 -18.92
C ALA A 127 1.39 -4.21 -17.73
N GLN A 128 2.64 -3.77 -17.51
CA GLN A 128 3.41 -4.17 -16.33
C GLN A 128 2.83 -3.58 -15.05
N THR A 129 2.33 -2.34 -15.10
CA THR A 129 1.69 -1.68 -13.96
C THR A 129 0.40 -2.39 -13.54
N LEU A 130 -0.38 -2.90 -14.50
CA LEU A 130 -1.59 -3.69 -14.23
C LEU A 130 -1.31 -5.12 -13.74
N ARG A 131 -0.16 -5.69 -14.12
CA ARG A 131 0.23 -7.06 -13.75
C ARG A 131 0.88 -7.13 -12.37
N ALA A 132 1.60 -6.08 -11.99
CA ALA A 132 2.29 -5.95 -10.72
C ALA A 132 1.32 -5.97 -9.53
#